data_AF-A0A7C6UWB1-F1
#
_entry.id   AF-A0A7C6UWB1-F1
#
_cell.length_a   1.000
_cell.length_b   1.000
_cell.length_c   1.000
_cell.angle_alpha   90.00
_cell.angle_beta   90.00
_cell.angle_gamma   90.00
#
_symmetry.space_group_name_H-M   'P 1'
#
loop_
_entity.id
_entity.type
_entity.pdbx_description
1 polymer ?
#
loop_
_entity_poly.entity_id
_entity_poly.type
_entity_poly.pdbx_seq_one_letter_code
_entity_poly.pdbx_strand_id
1 'polypeptide(L)'
;MSKTRQRYDEEFKKNAVKLSYASSKTVKEVAGDLGISVSLLYRWRKKYTPEGEKTQFAMMEEENRALKLENAELKIERDMLKKAAAYFAKNQKLNLKKNMRL
;
A
#
# COMPACT_ATOMS: atom_id res chain seq x y z
N MET A 1 -11.17 9.30 23.99
CA MET A 1 -11.91 9.95 22.89
C MET A 1 -11.16 9.69 21.59
N SER A 2 -11.70 8.89 20.66
CA SER A 2 -11.06 8.69 19.34
C SER A 2 -11.25 9.96 18.49
N LYS A 3 -10.15 10.50 17.95
CA LYS A 3 -10.20 11.70 17.11
C LYS A 3 -10.80 11.33 15.75
N THR A 4 -11.99 11.85 15.43
CA THR A 4 -12.64 11.67 14.13
C THR A 4 -11.69 12.12 13.02
N ARG A 5 -11.36 11.21 12.09
CA ARG A 5 -10.51 11.55 10.94
C ARG A 5 -11.33 12.36 9.95
N GLN A 6 -11.03 13.66 9.89
CA GLN A 6 -11.52 14.52 8.82
C GLN A 6 -11.07 13.96 7.46
N ARG A 7 -12.01 13.83 6.53
CA ARG A 7 -11.73 13.46 5.14
C ARG A 7 -11.73 14.72 4.30
N TYR A 8 -10.62 14.94 3.60
CA TYR A 8 -10.49 15.98 2.59
C TYR A 8 -10.51 15.30 1.22
N ASP A 9 -11.12 15.95 0.23
CA ASP A 9 -11.07 15.51 -1.17
C ASP A 9 -9.63 15.61 -1.73
N GLU A 10 -9.40 15.05 -2.91
CA GLU A 10 -8.07 15.06 -3.55
C GLU A 10 -7.68 16.47 -4.03
N GLU A 11 -8.64 17.26 -4.51
CA GLU A 11 -8.40 18.58 -5.10
C GLU A 11 -7.94 19.58 -4.03
N PHE A 12 -8.59 19.60 -2.88
CA PHE A 12 -8.20 20.37 -1.71
C PHE A 12 -6.78 20.04 -1.28
N LYS A 13 -6.39 18.77 -1.25
CA LYS A 13 -5.03 18.35 -0.86
C LYS A 13 -4.00 18.90 -1.84
N LYS A 14 -4.25 18.78 -3.14
CA LYS A 14 -3.36 19.28 -4.19
C LYS A 14 -3.24 20.80 -4.13
N ASN A 15 -4.36 21.50 -3.97
CA ASN A 15 -4.39 22.96 -3.82
C ASN A 15 -3.67 23.43 -2.56
N ALA A 16 -3.84 22.73 -1.43
CA ALA A 16 -3.12 23.02 -0.19
C ALA A 16 -1.59 22.85 -0.36
N VAL A 17 -1.16 21.80 -1.06
CA VAL A 17 0.26 21.60 -1.40
C VAL A 17 0.75 22.73 -2.29
N LYS A 18 0.06 23.02 -3.40
CA LYS A 18 0.40 24.11 -4.32
C LYS A 18 0.53 25.45 -3.61
N LEU A 19 -0.45 25.80 -2.76
CA LEU A 19 -0.44 27.02 -1.95
C LEU A 19 0.76 27.06 -1.00
N SER A 20 1.12 25.92 -0.38
CA SER A 20 2.24 25.85 0.55
C SER A 20 3.63 26.08 -0.08
N TYR A 21 3.74 25.93 -1.41
CA TYR A 21 4.96 26.22 -2.16
C TYR A 21 4.93 27.61 -2.83
N ALA A 22 3.74 28.08 -3.22
CA ALA A 22 3.57 29.37 -3.90
C ALA A 22 3.51 30.57 -2.94
N SER A 23 3.14 30.34 -1.67
CA SER A 23 3.05 31.40 -0.67
C SER A 23 4.42 31.78 -0.11
N SER A 24 4.59 33.06 0.23
CA SER A 24 5.71 33.53 1.07
C SER A 24 5.55 33.15 2.54
N LYS A 25 4.37 32.66 2.95
CA LYS A 25 4.08 32.20 4.31
C LYS A 25 4.77 30.87 4.61
N THR A 26 5.08 30.65 5.87
CA THR A 26 5.57 29.36 6.35
C THR A 26 4.49 28.28 6.21
N VAL A 27 4.90 27.01 6.13
CA VAL A 27 3.98 25.86 6.11
C VAL A 27 3.04 25.87 7.32
N LYS A 28 3.50 26.38 8.47
CA LYS A 28 2.70 26.48 9.70
C LYS A 28 1.55 27.48 9.54
N GLU A 29 1.83 28.64 8.97
CA GLU A 29 0.82 29.68 8.72
C GLU A 29 -0.18 29.21 7.66
N VAL A 30 0.30 28.63 6.54
CA VAL A 30 -0.58 28.08 5.51
C VAL A 30 -1.50 26.98 6.07
N ALA A 31 -0.97 26.10 6.91
CA ALA A 31 -1.79 25.08 7.57
C ALA A 31 -2.83 25.72 8.52
N GLY A 32 -2.46 26.78 9.24
CA GLY A 32 -3.36 27.55 10.09
C GLY A 32 -4.50 28.20 9.31
N ASP A 33 -4.18 28.88 8.21
CA ASP A 33 -5.15 29.52 7.32
C ASP A 33 -6.15 28.51 6.74
N LEU A 34 -5.67 27.30 6.41
CA LEU A 34 -6.49 26.20 5.88
C LEU A 34 -7.24 25.40 6.97
N GLY A 35 -7.02 25.70 8.25
CA GLY A 35 -7.63 24.97 9.37
C GLY A 35 -7.18 23.51 9.48
N ILE A 36 -5.99 23.17 8.98
CA ILE A 36 -5.43 21.81 8.99
C ILE A 36 -4.20 21.72 9.90
N SER A 37 -3.82 20.51 10.30
CA SER A 37 -2.58 20.34 11.05
C SER A 37 -1.36 20.45 10.13
N VAL A 38 -0.29 21.06 10.64
CA VAL A 38 1.00 21.19 9.91
C VAL A 38 1.53 19.82 9.45
N SER A 39 1.45 18.81 10.32
CA SER A 39 1.86 17.43 9.99
C SER A 39 1.08 16.83 8.83
N LEU A 40 -0.20 17.20 8.68
CA LEU A 40 -1.05 16.72 7.59
C LEU A 40 -0.63 17.37 6.27
N LEU A 41 -0.34 18.67 6.29
CA LEU A 41 0.17 19.38 5.10
C LEU A 41 1.52 18.80 4.64
N TYR A 42 2.45 18.52 5.56
CA TYR A 42 3.70 17.82 5.20
C TYR A 42 3.47 16.42 4.63
N ARG A 43 2.49 15.68 5.16
CA ARG A 43 2.11 14.37 4.60
C ARG A 43 1.62 14.52 3.16
N TRP A 44 0.84 15.55 2.87
CA TRP A 44 0.40 15.81 1.50
C TRP A 44 1.54 16.26 0.60
N ARG A 45 2.49 17.07 1.08
CA ARG A 45 3.72 17.42 0.33
C ARG A 45 4.62 16.23 0.00
N LYS A 46 4.58 15.17 0.82
CA LYS A 46 5.25 13.89 0.48
C LYS A 46 4.51 13.12 -0.61
N LYS A 47 3.18 13.29 -0.70
CA LYS A 47 2.33 12.58 -1.65
C LYS A 47 2.23 13.28 -3.00
N TYR A 48 2.16 14.62 -3.00
CA TYR A 48 1.96 15.42 -4.20
C TYR A 48 3.07 16.44 -4.43
N THR A 49 3.35 16.72 -5.70
CA THR A 49 4.19 17.83 -6.14
C THR A 49 3.42 19.17 -6.11
N PRO A 50 4.09 20.32 -6.20
CA PRO A 50 3.41 21.63 -6.34
C PRO A 50 2.46 21.71 -7.55
N GLU A 51 2.71 20.91 -8.59
CA GLU A 51 1.91 20.81 -9.81
C GLU A 51 0.65 19.94 -9.61
N GLY A 52 0.53 19.25 -8.46
CA GLY A 52 -0.62 18.40 -8.14
C GLY A 52 -0.50 16.95 -8.64
N GLU A 53 0.67 16.57 -9.14
CA GLU A 53 1.00 15.19 -9.52
C GLU A 53 1.42 14.38 -8.29
N LYS A 54 1.37 13.05 -8.37
CA LYS A 54 1.95 12.20 -7.31
C LYS A 54 3.47 12.29 -7.37
N THR A 55 4.12 12.34 -6.22
CA THR A 55 5.59 12.24 -6.18
C THR A 55 6.04 10.84 -6.61
N GLN A 56 7.27 10.72 -7.12
CA GLN A 56 7.88 9.42 -7.42
C GLN A 56 7.86 8.49 -6.20
N PHE A 57 8.11 9.03 -5.00
CA PHE A 57 8.02 8.28 -3.76
C PHE A 57 6.62 7.70 -3.53
N ALA A 58 5.58 8.51 -3.73
CA ALA A 58 4.20 8.06 -3.54
C ALA A 58 3.79 7.01 -4.58
N MET A 59 4.24 7.15 -5.83
CA MET A 59 4.02 6.15 -6.88
C MET A 59 4.72 4.83 -6.54
N MET A 60 6.00 4.90 -6.13
CA MET A 60 6.78 3.73 -5.75
C MET A 60 6.18 3.02 -4.52
N GLU A 61 5.66 3.77 -3.54
CA GLU A 61 4.99 3.20 -2.36
C GLU A 61 3.71 2.44 -2.74
N GLU A 62 2.94 2.97 -3.68
CA GLU A 62 1.72 2.34 -4.22
C GLU A 62 2.04 1.06 -5.00
N GLU A 63 3.03 1.11 -5.88
CA GLU A 63 3.50 -0.07 -6.63
C GLU A 63 4.05 -1.15 -5.68
N ASN A 64 4.87 -0.76 -4.71
CA ASN A 64 5.45 -1.70 -3.75
C ASN A 64 4.36 -2.36 -2.88
N ARG A 65 3.27 -1.65 -2.58
CA ARG A 65 2.10 -2.24 -1.92
C ARG A 65 1.40 -3.25 -2.84
N ALA A 66 1.19 -2.92 -4.11
CA ALA A 66 0.58 -3.82 -5.08
C ALA A 66 1.41 -5.10 -5.25
N LEU A 67 2.72 -4.96 -5.45
CA LEU A 67 3.65 -6.08 -5.58
C LEU A 67 3.69 -6.97 -4.34
N LYS A 68 3.60 -6.39 -3.13
CA LYS A 68 3.52 -7.18 -1.89
C LYS A 68 2.24 -8.01 -1.80
N LEU A 69 1.12 -7.47 -2.27
CA LEU A 69 -0.15 -8.20 -2.30
C LEU A 69 -0.07 -9.37 -3.27
N GLU A 70 0.36 -9.10 -4.51
CA GLU A 70 0.53 -10.14 -5.54
C GLU A 70 1.50 -11.23 -5.09
N ASN A 71 2.65 -10.86 -4.50
CA ASN A 71 3.61 -11.83 -3.98
C ASN A 71 3.03 -12.67 -2.84
N ALA A 72 2.16 -12.10 -2.01
CA ALA A 72 1.46 -12.86 -0.97
C ALA A 72 0.51 -13.90 -1.59
N GLU A 73 -0.25 -13.52 -2.61
CA GLU A 73 -1.17 -14.41 -3.34
C GLU A 73 -0.40 -15.56 -4.03
N LEU A 74 0.67 -15.23 -4.77
CA LEU A 74 1.52 -16.21 -5.44
C LEU A 74 2.17 -17.20 -4.46
N LYS A 75 2.57 -16.73 -3.27
CA LYS A 75 3.10 -17.61 -2.21
C LYS A 75 2.04 -18.60 -1.73
N ILE A 76 0.81 -18.15 -1.54
CA ILE A 76 -0.30 -19.02 -1.14
C ILE A 76 -0.56 -20.08 -2.21
N GLU A 77 -0.67 -19.68 -3.48
CA GLU A 77 -0.88 -20.60 -4.60
C GLU A 77 0.23 -21.64 -4.71
N ARG A 78 1.50 -21.18 -4.71
CA ARG A 78 2.67 -22.05 -4.72
C ARG A 78 2.63 -23.06 -3.58
N ASP A 79 2.26 -22.63 -2.37
CA ASP A 79 2.23 -23.50 -1.19
C ASP A 79 1.10 -24.51 -1.24
N MET A 80 -0.06 -24.14 -1.81
CA MET A 80 -1.14 -25.09 -2.08
C MET A 80 -0.71 -26.16 -3.10
N LEU A 81 -0.08 -25.77 -4.21
CA LEU A 81 0.42 -26.70 -5.22
C LEU A 81 1.48 -27.65 -4.66
N LYS A 82 2.41 -27.15 -3.85
CA LYS A 82 3.41 -28.00 -3.17
C LYS A 82 2.76 -29.01 -2.23
N LYS A 83 1.75 -28.61 -1.45
CA LYS A 83 0.99 -29.52 -0.58
C LYS A 83 0.25 -30.59 -1.39
N ALA A 84 -0.39 -30.21 -2.49
CA ALA A 84 -1.09 -31.14 -3.38
C ALA A 84 -0.10 -32.17 -3.98
N ALA A 85 1.02 -31.71 -4.54
CA ALA A 85 2.06 -32.59 -5.10
C ALA A 85 2.60 -33.58 -4.05
N ALA A 86 2.87 -33.11 -2.83
CA ALA A 86 3.33 -33.97 -1.73
C ALA A 86 2.27 -35.02 -1.34
N TYR A 87 1.00 -34.63 -1.30
CA TYR A 87 -0.13 -35.55 -1.04
C TYR A 87 -0.22 -36.63 -2.12
N PHE A 88 -0.18 -36.26 -3.40
CA PHE A 88 -0.22 -37.22 -4.51
C PHE A 88 0.98 -38.18 -4.48
N ALA A 89 2.19 -37.68 -4.26
CA ALA A 89 3.40 -38.52 -4.17
C ALA A 89 3.32 -39.51 -3.00
N LYS A 90 2.76 -39.12 -1.85
CA LYS A 90 2.55 -40.00 -0.70
C LYS A 90 1.55 -41.11 -1.03
N ASN A 91 0.44 -40.79 -1.68
CA ASN A 91 -0.59 -41.75 -2.06
C ASN A 91 -0.09 -42.76 -3.10
N GLN A 92 0.71 -42.32 -4.08
CA GLN A 92 1.34 -43.23 -5.04
C GLN A 92 2.22 -44.27 -4.33
N LYS A 93 3.05 -43.82 -3.38
CA LYS A 93 3.92 -44.73 -2.58
C LYS A 93 3.11 -45.71 -1.73
N LEU A 94 2.00 -45.28 -1.15
CA LEU A 94 1.12 -46.15 -0.34
C LEU A 94 0.46 -47.24 -1.20
N ASN A 95 -0.04 -46.88 -2.38
CA ASN A 95 -0.66 -47.83 -3.31
C ASN A 95 0.34 -48.89 -3.80
N LEU A 96 1.57 -48.49 -4.15
CA LEU A 96 2.63 -49.42 -4.55
C LEU A 96 3.01 -50.40 -3.42
N LYS A 97 3.09 -49.93 -2.17
CA LYS A 97 3.37 -50.79 -1.01
C LYS A 97 2.24 -51.77 -0.71
N LYS A 98 0.98 -51.40 -0.97
CA LYS A 98 -0.19 -52.28 -0.76
C LYS A 98 -0.19 -53.42 -1.78
N ASN A 99 0.17 -53.14 -3.03
CA ASN A 99 0.21 -54.15 -4.10
C ASN A 99 1.38 -55.15 -3.97
N MET A 100 2.46 -54.80 -3.26
CA MET A 100 3.59 -55.72 -2.99
C MET A 100 3.41 -56.60 -1.75
N ARG A 101 2.35 -56.38 -0.95
CA ARG A 101 2.06 -57.17 0.27
C ARG A 101 0.92 -58.18 0.07
N LEU A 102 0.42 -58.30 -1.16
CA LEU A 102 -0.49 -59.34 -1.62
C LEU A 102 0.31 -60.30 -2.51
#